data_AF-A0A8T5VGF3-F1
#
_entry.id   AF-A0A8T5VGF3-F1
#
_cell.length_a   1.000
_cell.length_b   1.000
_cell.length_c   1.000
_cell.angle_alpha   90.00
_cell.angle_beta   90.00
_cell.angle_gamma   90.00
#
_symmetry.space_group_name_H-M   'P 1'
#
loop_
_entity.id
_entity.type
_entity.pdbx_description
1 polymer ?
#
loop_
_entity_poly.entity_id
_entity_poly.type
_entity_poly.pdbx_seq_one_letter_code
_entity_poly.pdbx_strand_id
1 'polypeptide(L)'
;MTNMLLAATTAFGKTVVAAALIAHRARNALVLVHRRELLTQWVERLSSFLNIDPKQIGVIGGGKRKPTGVIDVALIQSLVRNGEVADIVADYGHLIVDECHHLSAASFELVARRSKARYVVGLSATVARKDGHHPIIFMQCGPVRHRVDARVQAAERGIRHRARDRSTKFELPPSLARDMNI
;
A
#
# COMPACT_ATOMS: atom_id res chain seq x y z
N MET A 1 12.60 10.74 -11.94
CA MET A 1 11.66 10.12 -10.99
C MET A 1 11.78 8.61 -11.12
N THR A 2 12.17 7.89 -10.07
CA THR A 2 12.37 6.43 -10.13
C THR A 2 11.12 5.75 -9.57
N ASN A 3 10.19 5.36 -10.45
CA ASN A 3 8.91 4.75 -10.04
C ASN A 3 9.03 3.22 -9.95
N MET A 4 8.66 2.64 -8.81
CA MET A 4 8.76 1.19 -8.59
C MET A 4 7.44 0.64 -8.05
N LEU A 5 6.79 -0.25 -8.79
CA LEU A 5 5.69 -1.06 -8.27
C LEU A 5 6.25 -2.36 -7.69
N LEU A 6 6.01 -2.59 -6.39
CA LEU A 6 6.34 -3.84 -5.71
C LEU A 6 5.07 -4.66 -5.51
N ALA A 7 5.08 -5.80 -6.17
CA ALA A 7 3.97 -6.74 -6.19
C ALA A 7 4.33 -7.99 -5.39
N ALA A 8 3.72 -8.16 -4.21
CA ALA A 8 3.97 -9.31 -3.37
C ALA A 8 2.73 -9.66 -2.55
N THR A 9 2.38 -10.95 -2.47
CA THR A 9 1.19 -11.44 -1.74
C THR A 9 1.17 -10.94 -0.29
N THR A 10 -0.02 -10.93 0.32
CA THR A 10 -0.15 -10.65 1.76
C THR A 10 0.72 -11.64 2.56
N ALA A 11 1.31 -11.18 3.67
CA ALA A 11 2.34 -11.86 4.49
C ALA A 11 3.79 -11.93 3.95
N PHE A 12 4.11 -11.16 2.90
CA PHE A 12 5.41 -11.25 2.21
C PHE A 12 6.43 -10.13 2.55
N GLY A 13 6.15 -9.31 3.57
CA GLY A 13 7.13 -8.32 4.05
C GLY A 13 7.22 -7.02 3.22
N LYS A 14 6.17 -6.62 2.49
CA LYS A 14 6.13 -5.33 1.78
C LYS A 14 6.52 -4.15 2.67
N THR A 15 6.03 -4.12 3.91
CA THR A 15 6.38 -3.09 4.87
C THR A 15 7.85 -3.19 5.32
N VAL A 16 8.43 -4.39 5.42
CA VAL A 16 9.86 -4.57 5.71
C VAL A 16 10.71 -3.99 4.58
N VAL A 17 10.38 -4.34 3.33
CA VAL A 17 11.09 -3.81 2.16
C VAL A 17 10.95 -2.29 2.08
N ALA A 18 9.75 -1.77 2.34
CA ALA A 18 9.53 -0.33 2.35
C ALA A 18 10.33 0.38 3.45
N ALA A 19 10.38 -0.17 4.67
CA ALA A 19 11.22 0.35 5.75
C ALA A 19 12.71 0.33 5.37
N ALA A 20 13.19 -0.78 4.79
CA ALA A 20 14.56 -0.88 4.29
C ALA A 20 14.85 0.16 3.19
N LEU A 21 13.90 0.42 2.28
CA LEU A 21 14.03 1.46 1.26
C LEU A 21 14.07 2.86 1.87
N ILE A 22 13.26 3.14 2.91
CA ILE A 22 13.29 4.42 3.63
C ILE A 22 14.68 4.62 4.24
N ALA A 23 15.18 3.62 4.98
CA ALA A 23 16.50 3.67 5.61
C ALA A 23 17.62 3.86 4.58
N HIS A 24 17.63 3.04 3.52
CA HIS A 24 18.69 3.06 2.52
C HIS A 24 18.72 4.34 1.69
N ARG A 25 17.56 4.95 1.42
CA ARG A 25 17.49 6.18 0.61
C ARG A 25 17.91 7.41 1.39
N ALA A 26 17.92 7.38 2.73
CA ALA A 26 18.31 8.49 3.59
C ALA A 26 17.64 9.82 3.19
N ARG A 27 16.33 9.77 2.90
CA ARG A 27 15.50 10.93 2.56
C ARG A 27 14.26 10.92 3.44
N ASN A 28 13.71 12.10 3.67
CA ASN A 28 12.42 12.18 4.29
C ASN A 28 11.34 11.48 3.45
N ALA A 29 10.44 10.78 4.13
CA ALA A 29 9.50 9.86 3.52
C ALA A 29 8.06 10.13 3.95
N LEU A 30 7.16 10.06 2.98
CA LEU A 30 5.71 10.07 3.20
C LEU A 30 5.13 8.73 2.76
N VAL A 31 4.49 8.04 3.69
CA VAL A 31 3.75 6.81 3.43
C VAL A 31 2.27 7.14 3.34
N LEU A 32 1.65 6.85 2.21
CA LEU A 32 0.23 7.04 1.95
C LEU A 32 -0.52 5.71 2.09
N VAL A 33 -1.60 5.75 2.86
CA VAL A 33 -2.50 4.62 3.07
C VAL A 33 -3.97 5.05 2.91
N HIS A 34 -4.87 4.12 2.65
CA HIS A 34 -6.30 4.42 2.47
C HIS A 34 -7.16 4.17 3.70
N ARG A 35 -6.66 3.43 4.69
CA ARG A 35 -7.40 3.04 5.91
C ARG A 35 -6.66 3.40 7.19
N ARG A 36 -7.42 3.71 8.26
CA ARG A 36 -6.87 4.07 9.59
C ARG A 36 -6.11 2.92 10.22
N GLU A 37 -6.58 1.69 10.05
CA GLU A 37 -5.95 0.49 10.57
C GLU A 37 -4.56 0.30 9.94
N LEU A 38 -4.44 0.57 8.63
CA LEU A 38 -3.15 0.54 7.94
C LEU A 38 -2.22 1.62 8.47
N LEU A 39 -2.73 2.82 8.73
CA LEU A 39 -1.93 3.90 9.31
C LEU A 39 -1.30 3.48 10.63
N THR A 40 -2.10 2.93 11.55
CA THR A 40 -1.61 2.46 12.85
C THR A 40 -0.57 1.34 12.69
N GLN A 41 -0.87 0.36 11.83
CA GLN A 41 0.07 -0.74 11.53
C GLN A 41 1.39 -0.24 10.94
N TRP A 42 1.35 0.79 10.09
CA TRP A 42 2.55 1.38 9.51
C TRP A 42 3.42 2.07 10.55
N VAL A 43 2.81 2.82 11.47
CA VAL A 43 3.54 3.45 12.58
C VAL A 43 4.22 2.39 13.45
N GLU A 44 3.50 1.33 13.84
CA GLU A 44 4.05 0.22 14.62
C GLU A 44 5.21 -0.48 13.90
N ARG A 45 5.04 -0.78 12.61
CA ARG A 45 6.06 -1.47 11.80
C ARG A 45 7.28 -0.60 11.56
N LEU A 46 7.11 0.69 11.27
CA LEU A 46 8.24 1.61 11.11
C LEU A 46 9.01 1.77 12.42
N SER A 47 8.31 1.89 13.55
CA SER A 47 8.93 1.93 14.87
C SER A 47 9.77 0.67 15.12
N SER A 48 9.20 -0.51 14.86
CA SER A 48 9.90 -1.78 15.05
C SER A 48 11.07 -1.99 14.09
N PHE A 49 10.89 -1.76 12.79
CA PHE A 49 11.92 -2.05 11.79
C PHE A 49 13.04 -1.01 11.72
N LEU A 50 12.76 0.24 12.08
CA LEU A 50 13.75 1.32 12.08
C LEU A 50 14.30 1.63 13.47
N ASN A 51 13.79 0.97 14.50
CA ASN A 51 14.15 1.20 15.91
C ASN A 51 14.02 2.69 16.30
N ILE A 52 12.88 3.29 15.97
CA ILE A 52 12.55 4.70 16.28
C ILE A 52 11.32 4.77 17.19
N ASP A 53 11.26 5.78 18.06
CA ASP A 53 10.09 6.00 18.92
C ASP A 53 8.87 6.36 18.03
N PRO A 54 7.70 5.73 18.22
CA PRO A 54 6.48 6.07 17.48
C PRO A 54 6.13 7.57 17.49
N LYS A 55 6.54 8.32 18.52
CA LYS A 55 6.34 9.78 18.62
C LYS A 55 7.19 10.58 17.63
N GLN A 56 8.25 9.98 17.10
CA GLN A 56 9.10 10.56 16.05
C GLN A 56 8.54 10.30 14.64
N ILE A 57 7.46 9.51 14.52
CA ILE A 57 6.76 9.26 13.26
C ILE A 57 5.55 10.19 13.21
N GLY A 58 5.50 11.08 12.23
CA GLY A 58 4.35 11.98 12.11
C GLY A 58 3.14 11.30 11.51
N VAL A 59 1.97 11.82 11.87
CA VAL A 59 0.68 11.24 11.48
C VAL A 59 -0.24 12.32 10.92
N ILE A 60 -0.80 12.05 9.73
CA ILE A 60 -1.80 12.91 9.08
C ILE A 60 -3.04 12.07 8.74
N GLY A 61 -4.07 12.17 9.56
CA GLY A 61 -5.32 11.47 9.33
C GLY A 61 -6.02 11.10 10.63
N GLY A 62 -7.28 10.67 10.52
CA GLY A 62 -8.07 10.26 11.68
C GLY A 62 -8.26 11.37 12.73
N GLY A 63 -8.36 12.63 12.29
CA GLY A 63 -8.50 13.79 13.18
C GLY A 63 -7.18 14.29 13.77
N LYS A 64 -6.05 13.64 13.49
CA LYS A 64 -4.71 14.07 13.91
C LYS A 64 -3.95 14.63 12.72
N ARG A 65 -3.25 15.75 12.92
CA ARG A 65 -2.35 16.34 11.93
C ARG A 65 -1.09 16.84 12.63
N LYS A 66 -0.09 15.96 12.74
CA LYS A 66 1.20 16.23 13.37
C LYS A 66 2.33 15.64 12.50
N PRO A 67 2.61 16.21 11.31
CA PRO A 67 3.74 15.80 10.51
C PRO A 67 5.06 16.18 11.20
N THR A 68 6.09 15.38 11.00
CA THR A 68 7.46 15.65 11.46
C THR A 68 8.34 16.16 10.33
N GLY A 69 7.97 15.88 9.08
CA GLY A 69 8.78 16.17 7.90
C GLY A 69 9.94 15.18 7.68
N VAL A 70 10.09 14.16 8.56
CA VAL A 70 11.15 13.15 8.49
C VAL A 70 10.59 11.82 7.97
N ILE A 71 9.75 11.15 8.76
CA ILE A 71 9.02 9.95 8.33
C ILE A 71 7.58 10.12 8.80
N ASP A 72 6.68 10.28 7.85
CA ASP A 72 5.28 10.54 8.15
C ASP A 72 4.36 9.53 7.45
N VAL A 73 3.27 9.17 8.13
CA VAL A 73 2.22 8.28 7.60
C VAL A 73 0.92 9.07 7.49
N ALA A 74 0.31 9.04 6.32
CA ALA A 74 -0.87 9.83 6.02
C ALA A 74 -2.00 9.02 5.36
N LEU A 75 -3.23 9.34 5.76
CA LEU A 75 -4.41 8.92 5.01
C LEU A 75 -4.53 9.77 3.74
N ILE A 76 -4.65 9.12 2.59
CA ILE A 76 -4.76 9.85 1.31
C ILE A 76 -5.95 10.82 1.28
N GLN A 77 -7.10 10.42 1.83
CA GLN A 77 -8.31 11.24 1.95
C GLN A 77 -8.13 12.46 2.88
N SER A 78 -7.09 12.47 3.71
CA SER A 78 -6.73 13.65 4.52
C SER A 78 -5.83 14.63 3.77
N LEU A 79 -5.21 14.19 2.67
CA LEU A 79 -4.34 15.01 1.82
C LEU A 79 -5.01 15.43 0.52
N VAL A 80 -6.03 14.70 0.06
CA VAL A 80 -6.81 15.02 -1.14
C VAL A 80 -8.19 15.51 -0.73
N ARG A 81 -8.53 16.76 -1.03
CA ARG A 81 -9.85 17.37 -0.77
C ARG A 81 -10.30 18.17 -1.97
N ASN A 82 -11.54 17.97 -2.41
CA ASN A 82 -12.12 18.68 -3.56
C ASN A 82 -11.26 18.66 -4.84
N GLY A 83 -10.53 17.56 -5.09
CA GLY A 83 -9.63 17.44 -6.23
C GLY A 83 -8.26 18.11 -6.05
N GLU A 84 -8.02 18.77 -4.92
CA GLU A 84 -6.74 19.40 -4.60
C GLU A 84 -5.93 18.55 -3.63
N VAL A 85 -4.60 18.56 -3.82
CA VAL A 85 -3.65 17.83 -2.97
C VAL A 85 -2.91 18.81 -2.07
N ALA A 86 -2.88 18.52 -0.77
CA ALA A 86 -2.17 19.31 0.22
C ALA A 86 -0.70 19.49 -0.14
N ASP A 87 -0.22 20.73 -0.03
CA ASP A 87 1.11 21.15 -0.46
C ASP A 87 2.25 20.36 0.18
N ILE A 88 2.04 19.90 1.42
CA ILE A 88 3.00 19.11 2.19
C ILE A 88 3.50 17.86 1.44
N VAL A 89 2.72 17.31 0.51
CA VAL A 89 3.15 16.16 -0.32
C VAL A 89 4.41 16.48 -1.14
N ALA A 90 4.63 17.75 -1.48
CA ALA A 90 5.80 18.19 -2.24
C ALA A 90 7.08 18.28 -1.41
N ASP A 91 6.98 18.22 -0.08
CA ASP A 91 8.13 18.42 0.82
C ASP A 91 8.93 17.14 1.04
N TYR A 92 8.44 15.98 0.58
CA TYR A 92 9.07 14.69 0.78
C TYR A 92 9.89 14.22 -0.42
N GLY A 93 11.12 13.77 -0.15
CA GLY A 93 12.02 13.20 -1.15
C GLY A 93 11.69 11.75 -1.53
N HIS A 94 10.86 11.06 -0.76
CA HIS A 94 10.46 9.68 -0.96
C HIS A 94 8.97 9.49 -0.68
N LEU A 95 8.20 9.11 -1.70
CA LEU A 95 6.78 8.82 -1.59
C LEU A 95 6.54 7.31 -1.67
N ILE A 96 5.81 6.76 -0.71
CA ILE A 96 5.36 5.37 -0.70
C ILE A 96 3.85 5.35 -0.69
N VAL A 97 3.24 4.52 -1.51
CA VAL A 97 1.79 4.39 -1.63
C VAL A 97 1.43 2.93 -1.38
N ASP A 98 0.84 2.65 -0.23
CA ASP A 98 0.43 1.30 0.17
C ASP A 98 -0.94 0.94 -0.40
N GLU A 99 -1.10 -0.35 -0.69
CA GLU A 99 -2.23 -0.92 -1.43
C GLU A 99 -2.72 -0.02 -2.57
N CYS A 100 -1.78 0.37 -3.44
CA CYS A 100 -2.03 1.34 -4.52
C CYS A 100 -3.13 0.89 -5.50
N HIS A 101 -3.53 -0.39 -5.47
CA HIS A 101 -4.66 -0.92 -6.23
C HIS A 101 -6.04 -0.46 -5.72
N HIS A 102 -6.13 0.07 -4.50
CA HIS A 102 -7.35 0.66 -3.96
C HIS A 102 -7.51 2.15 -4.31
N LEU A 103 -6.47 2.76 -4.88
CA LEU A 103 -6.53 4.16 -5.28
C LEU A 103 -7.12 4.27 -6.68
N SER A 104 -8.02 5.23 -6.85
CA SER A 104 -8.45 5.61 -8.20
C SER A 104 -7.27 6.19 -8.97
N ALA A 105 -7.33 6.03 -10.29
CA ALA A 105 -6.36 6.59 -11.23
C ALA A 105 -6.15 8.10 -10.97
N ALA A 106 -7.25 8.82 -10.81
CA ALA A 106 -7.27 10.25 -10.60
C ALA A 106 -6.61 10.67 -9.29
N SER A 107 -6.92 10.00 -8.17
CA SER A 107 -6.34 10.35 -6.87
C SER A 107 -4.84 10.07 -6.82
N PHE A 108 -4.40 8.96 -7.41
CA PHE A 108 -2.96 8.68 -7.51
C PHE A 108 -2.25 9.71 -8.39
N GLU A 109 -2.82 10.04 -9.55
CA GLU A 109 -2.26 11.02 -10.47
C GLU A 109 -2.14 12.41 -9.83
N LEU A 110 -3.17 12.87 -9.12
CA LEU A 110 -3.13 14.14 -8.40
C LEU A 110 -1.96 14.19 -7.40
N VAL A 111 -1.80 13.13 -6.61
CA VAL A 111 -0.71 13.03 -5.62
C VAL A 111 0.65 12.96 -6.31
N ALA A 112 0.77 12.15 -7.37
CA ALA A 112 2.01 12.00 -8.13
C ALA A 112 2.44 13.31 -8.81
N ARG A 113 1.47 14.07 -9.36
CA ARG A 113 1.71 15.40 -9.95
C ARG A 113 2.13 16.44 -8.92
N ARG A 114 1.56 16.41 -7.71
CA ARG A 114 1.93 17.34 -6.64
C ARG A 114 3.29 17.01 -6.03
N SER A 115 3.67 15.73 -6.00
CA SER A 115 4.90 15.26 -5.38
C SER A 115 6.15 15.73 -6.13
N LYS A 116 7.15 16.17 -5.37
CA LYS A 116 8.51 16.44 -5.87
C LYS A 116 9.50 15.32 -5.48
N ALA A 117 8.97 14.17 -5.05
CA ALA A 117 9.80 13.08 -4.57
C ALA A 117 10.73 12.56 -5.66
N ARG A 118 12.02 12.37 -5.30
CA ARG A 118 12.99 11.70 -6.18
C ARG A 118 12.58 10.24 -6.42
N TYR A 119 12.00 9.63 -5.39
CA TYR A 119 11.60 8.23 -5.37
C TYR A 119 10.11 8.09 -5.10
N VAL A 120 9.40 7.32 -5.94
CA VAL A 120 7.98 6.99 -5.76
C VAL A 120 7.81 5.47 -5.82
N VAL A 121 7.18 4.89 -4.81
CA VAL A 121 6.99 3.44 -4.69
C VAL A 121 5.51 3.13 -4.49
N GLY A 122 4.95 2.29 -5.35
CA GLY A 122 3.63 1.69 -5.13
C GLY A 122 3.79 0.29 -4.57
N LEU A 123 3.06 -0.05 -3.50
CA LEU A 123 3.01 -1.38 -2.93
C LEU A 123 1.62 -1.96 -3.19
N SER A 124 1.54 -3.17 -3.76
CA SER A 124 0.26 -3.86 -3.95
C SER A 124 0.38 -5.36 -3.70
N ALA A 125 -0.62 -5.93 -3.04
CA ALA A 125 -0.73 -7.39 -2.90
C ALA A 125 -1.07 -8.11 -4.21
N THR A 126 -1.83 -7.44 -5.06
CA THR A 126 -2.51 -8.06 -6.19
C THR A 126 -2.12 -7.33 -7.46
N VAL A 127 -1.46 -8.03 -8.37
CA VAL A 127 -1.18 -7.52 -9.73
C VAL A 127 -2.12 -8.12 -10.76
N ALA A 128 -2.78 -9.25 -10.45
CA ALA A 128 -3.62 -9.97 -11.38
C ALA A 128 -5.07 -10.02 -10.86
N ARG A 129 -5.98 -9.27 -11.50
CA ARG A 129 -7.42 -9.52 -11.50
C ARG A 129 -7.73 -10.38 -12.74
N LYS A 130 -8.65 -11.34 -12.61
CA LYS A 130 -9.05 -12.26 -13.70
C LYS A 130 -10.06 -11.63 -14.67
N ASP A 131 -10.40 -10.36 -14.47
CA ASP A 131 -11.62 -9.73 -14.94
C ASP A 131 -11.43 -8.91 -16.23
N GLY A 132 -10.30 -9.06 -16.94
CA GLY A 132 -10.06 -8.42 -18.24
C GLY A 132 -9.82 -6.89 -18.22
N HIS A 133 -10.13 -6.19 -17.13
CA HIS A 133 -9.89 -4.75 -16.98
C HIS A 133 -8.50 -4.40 -16.43
N HIS A 134 -7.46 -5.03 -16.98
CA HIS A 134 -6.08 -4.61 -16.74
C HIS A 134 -5.70 -3.53 -17.76
N PRO A 135 -5.66 -2.22 -17.37
CA PRO A 135 -4.36 -1.53 -17.43
C PRO A 135 -4.14 -0.28 -16.53
N ILE A 136 -4.97 0.09 -15.55
CA ILE A 136 -4.84 1.45 -14.95
C ILE A 136 -3.64 1.61 -13.99
N ILE A 137 -3.32 0.60 -13.17
CA ILE A 137 -2.20 0.71 -12.20
C ILE A 137 -0.82 0.76 -12.90
N PHE A 138 -0.70 0.09 -14.06
CA PHE A 138 0.55 0.04 -14.83
C PHE A 138 0.81 1.32 -15.62
N MET A 139 -0.24 2.01 -16.08
CA MET A 139 -0.11 3.23 -16.86
C MET A 139 0.43 4.42 -16.04
N GLN A 140 0.14 4.45 -14.74
CA GLN A 140 0.44 5.61 -13.87
C GLN A 140 1.64 5.41 -12.93
N CYS A 141 1.94 4.18 -12.52
CA CYS A 141 3.07 3.89 -11.61
C CYS A 141 4.39 3.58 -12.34
N GLY A 142 4.41 3.57 -13.67
CA GLY A 142 5.55 3.06 -14.45
C GLY A 142 5.63 1.53 -14.44
N PRO A 143 6.66 0.94 -15.09
CA PRO A 143 6.76 -0.51 -15.23
C PRO A 143 6.90 -1.18 -13.86
N VAL A 144 6.31 -2.38 -13.72
CA VAL A 144 6.57 -3.24 -12.57
C VAL A 144 8.04 -3.61 -12.57
N ARG A 145 8.80 -3.00 -11.66
CA ARG A 145 10.24 -3.26 -11.52
C ARG A 145 10.54 -4.52 -10.71
N HIS A 146 9.61 -4.94 -9.85
CA HIS A 146 9.80 -6.15 -9.05
C HIS A 146 8.46 -6.84 -8.77
N ARG A 147 8.30 -8.05 -9.31
CA ARG A 147 7.16 -8.94 -9.02
C ARG A 147 7.70 -10.14 -8.26
N VAL A 148 7.18 -10.38 -7.07
CA VAL A 148 7.51 -11.59 -6.34
C VAL A 148 6.35 -12.57 -6.43
N ASP A 149 6.60 -13.70 -7.08
CA ASP A 149 5.64 -14.76 -7.26
C ASP A 149 5.58 -15.62 -5.98
N ALA A 150 4.39 -15.69 -5.39
CA ALA A 150 4.18 -16.45 -4.16
C ALA A 150 4.49 -17.95 -4.31
N ARG A 151 4.37 -18.52 -5.51
CA ARG A 151 4.67 -19.94 -5.77
C ARG A 151 6.17 -20.20 -5.77
N VAL A 152 6.95 -19.30 -6.35
CA VAL A 152 8.42 -19.43 -6.43
C VAL A 152 9.01 -19.36 -5.02
N GLN A 153 8.55 -18.43 -4.20
CA GLN A 153 9.09 -18.30 -2.84
C GLN A 153 8.51 -19.33 -1.85
N ALA A 154 7.28 -19.80 -2.04
CA ALA A 154 6.77 -20.96 -1.29
C ALA A 154 7.58 -22.24 -1.58
N ALA A 155 8.10 -22.38 -2.81
CA ALA A 155 9.02 -23.47 -3.15
C ALA A 155 10.39 -23.31 -2.47
N GLU A 156 10.90 -22.08 -2.31
CA GLU A 156 12.18 -21.80 -1.64
C GLU A 156 12.15 -21.96 -0.11
N ARG A 157 10.98 -21.76 0.53
CA ARG A 157 10.83 -21.85 2.01
C ARG A 157 10.98 -23.27 2.57
N GLY A 158 11.07 -24.29 1.73
CA GLY A 158 11.19 -25.70 2.16
C GLY A 158 9.97 -26.28 2.88
N ILE A 159 8.92 -25.47 3.11
CA ILE A 159 7.69 -25.87 3.78
C ILE A 159 6.62 -26.14 2.72
N ARG A 160 6.21 -27.41 2.60
CA ARG A 160 5.20 -27.83 1.63
C ARG A 160 3.80 -27.36 2.09
N HIS A 161 3.35 -26.21 1.60
CA HIS A 161 2.00 -25.72 1.85
C HIS A 161 0.97 -26.57 1.08
N ARG A 162 0.08 -27.27 1.79
CA ARG A 162 -1.00 -28.07 1.19
C ARG A 162 -2.35 -27.41 1.47
N ALA A 163 -2.89 -26.71 0.47
CA ALA A 163 -4.28 -26.28 0.53
C ALA A 163 -5.18 -27.53 0.47
N ARG A 164 -6.03 -27.71 1.48
CA ARG A 164 -7.10 -28.71 1.45
C ARG A 164 -8.40 -27.98 1.32
N ASP A 165 -8.96 -28.01 0.12
CA ASP A 165 -10.33 -27.58 -0.08
C ASP A 165 -11.26 -28.54 0.69
N ARG A 166 -12.18 -27.98 1.46
CA ARG A 166 -13.19 -28.72 2.21
C ARG A 166 -14.54 -28.11 1.86
N SER A 167 -15.18 -28.69 0.85
CA SER A 167 -16.58 -28.43 0.59
C SER A 167 -17.40 -28.82 1.82
N THR A 168 -18.14 -27.86 2.36
CA THR A 168 -19.05 -28.08 3.49
C THR A 168 -20.44 -28.38 2.95
N LYS A 169 -21.25 -29.15 3.69
CA LYS A 169 -22.68 -29.34 3.40
C LYS A 169 -23.52 -28.10 3.76
N PHE A 170 -22.88 -26.92 3.79
CA PHE A 170 -23.55 -25.70 4.20
C PHE A 170 -24.52 -25.28 3.09
N GLU A 171 -25.80 -25.34 3.41
CA GLU A 171 -26.86 -24.77 2.59
C GLU A 171 -27.30 -23.45 3.22
N LEU A 172 -27.49 -22.42 2.39
CA LEU A 172 -28.03 -21.15 2.85
C LEU A 172 -29.44 -21.37 3.42
N PRO A 173 -29.76 -20.79 4.60
CA PRO A 173 -31.12 -20.82 5.12
C PRO A 173 -32.12 -20.27 4.08
N PRO A 174 -33.32 -20.85 3.95
CA PRO A 174 -34.31 -20.44 2.94
C PRO A 174 -34.65 -18.94 2.96
N SER A 175 -34.53 -18.29 4.12
CA SER A 175 -34.71 -16.85 4.30
C SER A 175 -33.64 -16.00 3.59
N LEU A 176 -32.43 -16.52 3.41
CA LEU A 176 -31.31 -15.86 2.75
C LEU A 176 -31.14 -16.29 1.27
N ALA A 177 -31.78 -17.39 0.87
CA ALA A 177 -31.74 -17.88 -0.51
C ALA A 177 -32.70 -17.12 -1.46
N ARG A 178 -33.76 -16.48 -0.93
CA ARG A 178 -34.77 -15.75 -1.73
C ARG A 178 -34.25 -14.45 -2.34
N ASP A 179 -33.21 -13.86 -1.78
CA ASP A 179 -32.65 -12.58 -2.25
C ASP A 179 -31.57 -12.73 -3.34
N MET A 180 -31.29 -13.96 -3.80
CA MET A 180 -30.24 -14.27 -4.78
C MET A 180 -30.77 -14.82 -6.12
N ASN A 181 -32.01 -14.52 -6.51
CA ASN A 181 -32.47 -14.80 -7.88
C ASN A 181 -31.78 -13.84 -8.87
N ILE A 182 -30.70 -14.33 -9.48
CA ILE A 182 -30.31 -14.04 -10.87
C ILE A 182 -31.34 -14.68 -11.79
#